data_AF-A0A7S2QF12-F1
#
_entry.id   AF-A0A7S2QF12-F1
#
_cell.length_a   1.000
_cell.length_b   1.000
_cell.length_c   1.000
_cell.angle_alpha   90.00
_cell.angle_beta   90.00
_cell.angle_gamma   90.00
#
_symmetry.space_group_name_H-M   'P 1'
#
loop_
_entity.id
_entity.type
_entity.pdbx_description
1 polymer ?
#
loop_
_entity_poly.entity_id
_entity_poly.type
_entity_poly.pdbx_seq_one_letter_code
_entity_poly.pdbx_strand_id
1 'polypeptide(L)'
;SDATQERLYDNLRRWVREHPALAGRFGAPEARTITGEEEALFQLLTVNIRQGGLALAGDGTRGEFVVNASQLLPMLELGGASTQVAALPTWLSTRHRRMTWHQLNRVALDRSFLRFGASQIFEWRDTANKRAM
;
A
#
# COMPACT_ATOMS: atom_id res chain seq x y z
N SER A 1 19.94 9.85 3.85
CA SER A 1 20.89 8.72 3.85
C SER A 1 20.28 7.58 4.64
N ASP A 2 20.66 6.35 4.34
CA ASP A 2 20.16 5.15 5.01
C ASP A 2 20.41 5.21 6.53
N ALA A 3 21.57 5.74 6.95
CA ALA A 3 21.90 5.98 8.35
C ALA A 3 20.92 6.94 9.07
N THR A 4 20.32 7.89 8.34
CA THR A 4 19.29 8.77 8.92
C THR A 4 17.96 8.04 9.08
N GLN A 5 17.58 7.22 8.10
CA GLN A 5 16.36 6.43 8.15
C GLN A 5 16.40 5.40 9.29
N GLU A 6 17.50 4.65 9.41
CA GLU A 6 17.67 3.66 10.48
C GLU A 6 17.53 4.28 11.87
N ARG A 7 18.17 5.44 12.10
CA ARG A 7 18.03 6.16 13.36
C ARG A 7 16.59 6.59 13.64
N LEU A 8 15.84 7.00 12.62
CA LEU A 8 14.42 7.34 12.77
C LEU A 8 13.58 6.10 13.11
N TYR A 9 13.85 4.96 12.47
CA TYR A 9 13.18 3.70 12.76
C TYR A 9 13.47 3.21 14.18
N ASP A 10 14.72 3.31 14.66
CA ASP A 10 15.08 2.96 16.04
C ASP A 10 14.32 3.82 17.05
N ASN A 11 14.26 5.13 16.82
CA ASN A 11 13.53 6.06 17.66
C ASN A 11 12.03 5.75 17.67
N LEU A 12 11.44 5.46 16.51
CA LEU A 12 10.02 5.09 16.42
C LEU A 12 9.73 3.78 17.15
N ARG A 13 10.56 2.74 16.95
CA ARG A 13 10.42 1.45 17.65
C ARG A 13 10.58 1.58 19.15
N ARG A 14 11.44 2.48 19.63
CA ARG A 14 11.56 2.80 21.06
C ARG A 14 10.30 3.48 21.57
N TRP A 15 9.87 4.55 20.89
CA TRP A 15 8.66 5.28 21.25
C TRP A 15 7.42 4.38 21.30
N VAL A 16 7.19 3.51 20.31
CA VAL A 16 6.04 2.58 20.29
C VAL A 16 6.06 1.63 21.50
N ARG A 17 7.24 1.14 21.91
CA ARG A 17 7.37 0.25 23.08
C ARG A 17 7.08 0.96 24.40
N GLU A 18 7.51 2.21 24.51
CA GLU A 18 7.42 3.01 25.73
C GLU A 18 6.09 3.78 25.82
N HIS A 19 5.36 3.95 24.72
CA HIS A 19 4.12 4.73 24.69
C HIS A 19 2.98 4.01 25.44
N PRO A 20 2.39 4.61 26.50
CA PRO A 20 1.44 3.91 27.38
C PRO A 20 0.23 3.29 26.69
N ALA A 21 -0.26 3.90 25.60
CA ALA A 21 -1.41 3.38 24.85
C ALA A 21 -1.08 2.22 23.88
N LEU A 22 0.20 2.05 23.55
CA LEU A 22 0.68 1.09 22.54
C LEU A 22 1.56 -0.01 23.14
N ALA A 23 2.10 0.21 24.35
CA ALA A 23 2.91 -0.75 25.07
C ALA A 23 2.18 -2.11 25.19
N GLY A 24 2.86 -3.18 24.78
CA GLY A 24 2.32 -4.54 24.79
C GLY A 24 1.31 -4.86 23.69
N ARG A 25 0.91 -3.90 22.83
CA ARG A 25 0.02 -4.17 21.68
C ARG A 25 0.73 -4.81 20.49
N PHE A 26 2.05 -4.64 20.42
CA PHE A 26 2.91 -5.20 19.39
C PHE A 26 3.97 -6.06 20.07
N GLY A 27 4.17 -7.30 19.63
CA GLY A 27 5.20 -8.19 20.16
C GLY A 27 6.61 -7.62 19.93
N ALA A 28 6.94 -7.37 18.66
CA ALA A 28 8.10 -6.59 18.25
C ALA A 28 7.63 -5.58 17.18
N PRO A 29 7.63 -4.27 17.44
CA PRO A 29 7.22 -3.30 16.44
C PRO A 29 8.24 -3.27 15.29
N GLU A 30 7.74 -3.40 14.07
CA GLU A 30 8.51 -3.21 12.85
C GLU A 30 8.37 -1.76 12.39
N ALA A 31 9.49 -1.14 11.99
CA ALA A 31 9.51 0.17 11.38
C ALA A 31 10.45 0.13 10.18
N ARG A 32 9.91 0.40 9.00
CA ARG A 32 10.64 0.43 7.74
C ARG A 32 9.92 1.33 6.75
N THR A 33 10.64 1.77 5.72
CA THR A 33 10.00 2.30 4.51
C THR A 33 9.45 1.12 3.72
N ILE A 34 8.18 1.21 3.33
CA ILE A 34 7.58 0.27 2.38
C ILE A 34 7.93 0.70 0.95
N THR A 35 8.01 -0.26 0.03
CA THR A 35 8.17 0.09 -1.39
C THR A 35 6.89 0.69 -1.92
N GLY A 36 6.98 1.39 -3.06
CA GLY A 36 5.79 1.93 -3.71
C GLY A 36 4.83 0.85 -4.20
N GLU A 37 5.35 -0.32 -4.60
CA GLU A 37 4.54 -1.50 -4.95
C GLU A 37 3.81 -2.06 -3.73
N GLU A 38 4.49 -2.16 -2.57
CA GLU A 38 3.84 -2.58 -1.32
C GLU A 38 2.70 -1.61 -0.94
N GLU A 39 2.92 -0.30 -1.07
CA GLU A 39 1.90 0.69 -0.80
C GLU A 39 0.68 0.55 -1.72
N ALA A 40 0.92 0.42 -3.03
CA ALA A 40 -0.13 0.19 -4.01
C ALA A 40 -0.94 -1.08 -3.70
N LEU A 41 -0.24 -2.17 -3.34
CA LEU A 41 -0.86 -3.44 -2.99
C LEU A 41 -1.67 -3.35 -1.69
N PHE A 42 -1.16 -2.72 -0.63
CA PHE A 42 -1.89 -2.58 0.63
C PHE A 42 -3.15 -1.74 0.49
N GLN A 43 -3.09 -0.69 -0.31
CA GLN A 43 -4.28 0.07 -0.62
C GLN A 43 -5.27 -0.77 -1.47
N LEU A 44 -4.79 -1.63 -2.40
CA LEU A 44 -5.66 -2.45 -3.25
C LEU A 44 -6.50 -3.40 -2.41
N LEU A 45 -5.82 -4.05 -1.46
CA LEU A 45 -6.46 -4.90 -0.46
C LEU A 45 -7.46 -4.10 0.37
N THR A 46 -7.08 -2.93 0.87
CA THR A 46 -7.94 -2.12 1.74
C THR A 46 -9.23 -1.74 1.04
N VAL A 47 -9.14 -1.25 -0.19
CA VAL A 47 -10.31 -0.87 -1.00
C VAL A 47 -11.18 -2.10 -1.27
N ASN A 48 -10.60 -3.18 -1.78
CA ASN A 48 -11.38 -4.34 -2.20
C ASN A 48 -11.95 -5.12 -1.00
N ILE A 49 -11.30 -5.12 0.16
CA ILE A 49 -11.87 -5.69 1.39
C ILE A 49 -13.09 -4.88 1.85
N ARG A 50 -12.99 -3.54 1.82
CA ARG A 50 -14.11 -2.66 2.23
C ARG A 50 -15.27 -2.69 1.26
N GLN A 51 -14.99 -2.84 -0.04
CA GLN A 51 -15.99 -2.78 -1.11
C GLN A 51 -16.50 -4.17 -1.56
N GLY A 52 -16.03 -5.24 -0.91
CA GLY A 52 -16.51 -6.61 -1.15
C GLY A 52 -15.84 -7.36 -2.32
N GLY A 53 -14.90 -6.73 -3.03
CA GLY A 53 -14.08 -7.39 -4.05
C GLY A 53 -13.14 -8.47 -3.49
N LEU A 54 -12.73 -8.34 -2.23
CA LEU A 54 -11.96 -9.33 -1.49
C LEU A 54 -12.59 -9.57 -0.12
N ALA A 55 -12.52 -10.80 0.37
CA ALA A 55 -12.83 -11.12 1.76
C ALA A 55 -11.75 -12.03 2.34
N LEU A 56 -11.39 -11.84 3.61
CA LEU A 56 -10.52 -12.80 4.29
C LEU A 56 -11.22 -14.15 4.40
N ALA A 57 -10.51 -15.22 4.07
CA ALA A 57 -11.03 -16.56 4.17
C ALA A 57 -10.80 -17.11 5.59
N GLY A 58 -11.83 -17.68 6.20
CA GLY A 58 -11.76 -18.22 7.56
C GLY A 58 -11.56 -17.11 8.61
N ASP A 59 -10.69 -17.35 9.59
CA ASP A 59 -10.36 -16.42 10.68
C ASP A 59 -9.25 -15.41 10.32
N GLY A 60 -8.77 -15.41 9.07
CA GLY A 60 -7.72 -14.51 8.57
C GLY A 60 -6.28 -14.92 8.91
N THR A 61 -6.07 -15.97 9.71
CA THR A 61 -4.72 -16.37 10.17
C THR A 61 -3.84 -16.97 9.06
N ARG A 62 -4.46 -17.51 8.01
CA ARG A 62 -3.76 -18.16 6.89
C ARG A 62 -3.40 -17.23 5.74
N GLY A 63 -3.81 -15.94 5.81
CA GLY A 63 -3.58 -14.99 4.73
C GLY A 63 -4.21 -15.42 3.40
N GLU A 64 -5.40 -16.02 3.46
CA GLU A 64 -6.18 -16.41 2.29
C GLU A 64 -7.31 -15.43 2.03
N PHE A 65 -7.61 -15.20 0.75
CA PHE A 65 -8.63 -14.27 0.29
C PHE A 65 -9.63 -15.00 -0.60
N VAL A 66 -10.92 -14.78 -0.35
CA VAL A 66 -11.99 -15.08 -1.30
C VAL A 66 -12.09 -13.90 -2.26
N VAL A 67 -11.92 -14.16 -3.56
CA VAL A 67 -11.98 -13.12 -4.59
C VAL A 67 -13.40 -13.03 -5.15
N ASN A 68 -14.05 -11.89 -4.98
CA ASN A 68 -15.28 -11.54 -5.69
C ASN A 68 -14.96 -10.73 -6.94
N ALA A 69 -14.56 -11.47 -7.96
CA ALA A 69 -14.62 -11.15 -9.38
C ALA A 69 -15.47 -9.93 -9.80
N SER A 70 -16.76 -9.94 -9.44
CA SER A 70 -17.76 -8.97 -9.89
C SER A 70 -17.68 -7.61 -9.18
N GLN A 71 -16.95 -7.54 -8.06
CA GLN A 71 -16.82 -6.37 -7.21
C GLN A 71 -15.36 -5.90 -7.11
N LEU A 72 -14.47 -6.44 -7.96
CA LEU A 72 -13.08 -6.00 -7.99
C LEU A 72 -12.99 -4.57 -8.53
N LEU A 73 -12.39 -3.70 -7.71
CA LEU A 73 -12.15 -2.31 -8.06
C LEU A 73 -10.65 -2.11 -8.33
N PRO A 74 -10.28 -1.59 -9.50
CA PRO A 74 -8.96 -1.01 -9.68
C PRO A 74 -8.86 0.26 -8.85
N MET A 75 -7.63 0.72 -8.63
CA MET A 75 -7.39 1.94 -7.87
C MET A 75 -6.40 2.86 -8.58
N LEU A 76 -6.53 4.12 -8.21
CA LEU A 76 -5.53 5.13 -8.42
C LEU A 76 -5.48 5.95 -7.13
N GLU A 77 -4.28 6.12 -6.59
CA GLU A 77 -4.05 6.97 -5.43
C GLU A 77 -3.01 8.02 -5.74
N LEU A 78 -3.30 9.24 -5.31
CA LEU A 78 -2.46 10.41 -5.51
C LEU A 78 -1.96 10.86 -4.14
N GLY A 79 -0.76 10.40 -3.81
CA GLY A 79 -0.08 10.77 -2.59
C GLY A 79 0.63 12.12 -2.70
N GLY A 80 1.24 12.53 -1.59
CA GLY A 80 2.03 13.75 -1.54
C GLY A 80 3.34 13.65 -2.34
N ALA A 81 3.98 12.47 -2.34
CA ALA A 81 5.30 12.25 -2.94
C ALA A 81 5.31 11.31 -4.16
N SER A 82 4.28 10.49 -4.31
CA SER A 82 4.14 9.48 -5.35
C SER A 82 2.67 9.35 -5.76
N THR A 83 2.47 8.72 -6.91
CA THR A 83 1.16 8.24 -7.37
C THR A 83 1.24 6.72 -7.55
N GLN A 84 0.17 6.02 -7.21
CA GLN A 84 0.10 4.57 -7.18
C GLN A 84 -1.08 4.13 -8.03
N VAL A 85 -0.88 3.06 -8.80
CA VAL A 85 -1.93 2.39 -9.55
C VAL A 85 -1.84 0.93 -9.20
N ALA A 86 -2.99 0.35 -8.85
CA ALA A 86 -3.06 -1.09 -8.67
C ALA A 86 -4.40 -1.68 -9.12
N ALA A 87 -4.34 -2.93 -9.57
CA ALA A 87 -5.52 -3.65 -10.03
C ALA A 87 -5.29 -5.16 -9.94
N LEU A 88 -6.40 -5.90 -9.80
CA LEU A 88 -6.40 -7.34 -10.02
C LEU A 88 -6.79 -7.64 -11.48
N PRO A 89 -6.14 -8.61 -12.14
CA PRO A 89 -6.44 -8.92 -13.53
C PRO A 89 -7.89 -9.37 -13.75
N THR A 90 -8.49 -8.92 -14.84
CA THR A 90 -9.89 -9.22 -15.17
C THR A 90 -10.16 -10.71 -15.39
N TRP A 91 -9.17 -11.53 -15.74
CA TRP A 91 -9.38 -12.98 -15.88
C TRP A 91 -9.69 -13.68 -14.55
N LEU A 92 -9.37 -13.06 -13.39
CA LEU A 92 -9.85 -13.52 -12.09
C LEU A 92 -11.38 -13.44 -11.98
N SER A 93 -12.03 -12.57 -12.77
CA SER A 93 -13.47 -12.43 -12.76
C SER A 93 -14.23 -13.69 -13.20
N THR A 94 -13.54 -14.56 -13.95
CA THR A 94 -14.12 -15.78 -14.52
C THR A 94 -14.00 -16.99 -13.60
N ARG A 95 -13.35 -16.85 -12.44
CA ARG A 95 -13.11 -17.95 -11.51
C ARG A 95 -13.24 -17.46 -10.06
N HIS A 96 -14.32 -17.84 -9.39
CA HIS A 96 -14.39 -17.72 -7.93
C HIS A 96 -13.31 -18.57 -7.29
N ARG A 97 -12.32 -17.93 -6.68
CA ARG A 97 -11.17 -18.64 -6.10
C ARG A 97 -10.83 -18.10 -4.74
N ARG A 98 -10.50 -19.04 -3.85
CA ARG A 98 -9.65 -18.76 -2.71
C ARG A 98 -8.23 -18.60 -3.24
N MET A 99 -7.57 -17.53 -2.86
CA MET A 99 -6.19 -17.23 -3.23
C MET A 99 -5.39 -16.97 -1.98
N THR A 100 -4.19 -17.53 -1.89
CA THR A 100 -3.25 -17.14 -0.83
C THR A 100 -2.70 -15.75 -1.11
N TRP A 101 -2.20 -15.08 -0.07
CA TRP A 101 -1.46 -13.81 -0.18
C TRP A 101 -0.42 -13.86 -1.29
N HIS A 102 0.39 -14.91 -1.33
CA HIS A 102 1.45 -15.07 -2.33
C HIS A 102 0.90 -15.21 -3.77
N GLN A 103 -0.26 -15.85 -3.96
CA GLN A 103 -0.91 -15.91 -5.26
C GLN A 103 -1.47 -14.55 -5.69
N LEU A 104 -2.08 -13.83 -4.75
CA LEU A 104 -2.66 -12.50 -5.01
C LEU A 104 -1.58 -11.48 -5.34
N ASN A 105 -0.51 -11.41 -4.55
CA ASN A 105 0.62 -10.52 -4.77
C ASN A 105 1.29 -10.74 -6.14
N ARG A 106 1.43 -12.00 -6.58
CA ARG A 106 2.04 -12.31 -7.88
C ARG A 106 1.21 -11.89 -9.09
N VAL A 107 -0.11 -11.82 -8.95
CA VAL A 107 -1.00 -11.49 -10.07
C VAL A 107 -1.47 -10.05 -10.04
N ALA A 108 -1.33 -9.37 -8.90
CA ALA A 108 -1.61 -7.95 -8.79
C ALA A 108 -0.75 -7.18 -9.79
N LEU A 109 -1.39 -6.25 -10.49
CA LEU A 109 -0.68 -5.21 -11.21
C LEU A 109 -0.54 -4.07 -10.22
N ASP A 110 0.66 -3.82 -9.73
CA ASP A 110 0.97 -2.70 -8.82
C ASP A 110 2.11 -1.87 -9.40
N ARG A 111 1.94 -0.55 -9.45
CA ARG A 111 2.97 0.38 -9.91
C ARG A 111 2.94 1.63 -9.07
N SER A 112 4.12 2.13 -8.74
CA SER A 112 4.30 3.41 -8.09
C SER A 112 5.20 4.32 -8.91
N PHE A 113 4.80 5.58 -8.97
CA PHE A 113 5.46 6.63 -9.71
C PHE A 113 5.99 7.66 -8.72
N LEU A 114 7.22 7.45 -8.27
CA LEU A 114 7.88 8.39 -7.36
C LEU A 114 8.08 9.75 -8.05
N ARG A 115 7.84 10.84 -7.32
CA ARG A 115 7.82 12.23 -7.81
C ARG A 115 6.65 12.59 -8.71
N PHE A 116 5.68 11.70 -8.86
CA PHE A 116 4.41 12.04 -9.51
C PHE A 116 3.31 12.30 -8.48
N GLY A 117 3.67 12.60 -7.24
CA GLY A 117 2.73 13.03 -6.21
C GLY A 117 2.27 14.49 -6.40
N ALA A 118 1.23 14.87 -5.69
CA ALA A 118 0.63 16.20 -5.79
C ALA A 118 1.65 17.32 -5.52
N SER A 119 2.49 17.16 -4.49
CA SER A 119 3.47 18.20 -4.11
C SER A 119 4.50 18.43 -5.21
N GLN A 120 4.98 17.38 -5.87
CA GLN A 120 5.97 17.49 -6.94
C GLN A 120 5.38 18.06 -8.21
N ILE A 121 4.12 17.74 -8.52
CA ILE A 121 3.39 18.35 -9.63
C ILE A 121 3.33 19.88 -9.45
N PHE A 122 3.04 20.35 -8.23
CA PHE A 122 3.04 21.79 -7.94
C PHE A 122 4.44 22.41 -8.05
N GLU A 123 5.48 21.75 -7.55
CA GLU A 123 6.87 22.20 -7.71
C GLU A 123 7.26 22.33 -9.19
N TRP A 124 6.88 21.37 -10.02
CA TRP A 124 7.16 21.41 -11.47
C TRP A 124 6.42 22.54 -12.17
N ARG A 125 5.14 22.75 -11.84
CA ARG A 125 4.34 23.87 -12.38
C ARG A 125 4.99 25.20 -12.02
N ASP A 126 5.35 25.39 -10.76
CA ASP A 126 5.91 26.64 -10.28
C ASP A 126 7.31 26.88 -10.87
N THR A 127 8.10 25.82 -11.09
CA THR A 127 9.39 25.89 -11.78
C THR A 127 9.22 26.22 -13.27
N ALA A 128 8.24 25.64 -13.95
CA ALA A 128 7.96 25.93 -15.35
C ALA A 128 7.52 27.38 -15.55
N ASN A 129 6.65 27.90 -14.67
CA ASN A 129 6.22 29.29 -14.68
C ASN A 129 7.39 30.27 -14.49
N LYS A 130 8.34 29.95 -13.59
CA LYS A 130 9.55 30.76 -13.39
C LYS A 130 10.50 30.77 -14.59
N ARG A 131 10.51 29.73 -15.42
CA ARG A 131 11.36 29.65 -16.63
C ARG A 131 10.76 30.35 -17.85
N ALA A 132 9.45 30.63 -17.83
CA ALA A 132 8.73 31.30 -18.90
C ALA A 132 8.71 32.84 -18.75
N MET A 133 9.21 33.36 -17.63
CA MET A 133 9.42 34.79 -17.36
C MET A 133 10.88 35.18 -17.61
#